data_AF-A0AAP7A1X1-F1
#
_entry.id   AF-A0AAP7A1X1-F1
#
_cell.length_a   1.000
_cell.length_b   1.000
_cell.length_c   1.000
_cell.angle_alpha   90.00
_cell.angle_beta   90.00
_cell.angle_gamma   90.00
#
_symmetry.space_group_name_H-M   'P 1'
#
loop_
_entity.id
_entity.type
_entity.pdbx_description
1 polymer ?
#
loop_
_entity_poly.entity_id
_entity_poly.type
_entity_poly.pdbx_seq_one_letter_code
_entity_poly.pdbx_strand_id
1 'polypeptide(L)'
;MENKCGLHSPQQSDVNRQFQLLSTKIKSMLESMDQEDIDILKNLKLLSNVCSDTGKLVSAYHLNRLLLPYTSQCTEIFKAIKLLSEQRKGALIIVEREDKIQDWITVGTPLSAKISSTLLVSIFHTGSPLHDGAVLIQNDTIVSAANVLPLTRKQYKSKLGTRHRAAIGLSENTDALTFIVSEETGAKSFTFNGSLYGFEIPDEQT
;
A
#
# COMPACT_ATOMS: atom_id res chain seq x y z
N MET A 1 22.20 -10.20 7.87
CA MET A 1 21.03 -10.60 7.08
C MET A 1 20.84 -9.55 6.01
N GLU A 2 20.93 -9.93 4.74
CA GLU A 2 20.79 -8.99 3.62
C GLU A 2 19.37 -8.41 3.60
N ASN A 3 19.28 -7.07 3.54
CA ASN A 3 18.02 -6.35 3.52
C ASN A 3 17.34 -6.52 2.16
N LYS A 4 16.60 -7.62 1.99
CA LYS A 4 15.93 -7.98 0.73
C LYS A 4 14.90 -6.94 0.27
N CYS A 5 14.43 -6.10 1.18
CA CYS A 5 13.51 -5.00 0.87
C CYS A 5 14.15 -3.87 0.04
N GLY A 6 15.47 -3.67 0.14
CA GLY A 6 16.16 -2.50 -0.43
C GLY A 6 16.86 -2.71 -1.77
N LEU A 7 17.06 -3.96 -2.22
CA LEU A 7 17.98 -4.24 -3.34
C LEU A 7 17.50 -3.72 -4.71
N HIS A 8 16.18 -3.52 -4.85
CA HIS A 8 15.54 -2.99 -6.06
C HIS A 8 14.52 -1.89 -5.75
N SER A 9 14.54 -1.33 -4.54
CA SER A 9 13.65 -0.24 -4.18
C SER A 9 14.07 1.04 -4.91
N PRO A 10 13.11 1.82 -5.47
CA PRO A 10 13.42 3.12 -6.04
C PRO A 10 14.18 3.99 -5.04
N GLN A 11 15.11 4.79 -5.52
CA GLN A 11 15.88 5.73 -4.73
C GLN A 11 15.28 7.13 -4.81
N GLN A 12 15.69 8.02 -3.90
CA GLN A 12 15.27 9.42 -3.93
C GLN A 12 15.64 10.11 -5.25
N SER A 13 16.76 9.73 -5.86
CA SER A 13 17.18 10.21 -7.18
C SER A 13 16.19 9.83 -8.28
N ASP A 14 15.57 8.65 -8.20
CA ASP A 14 14.60 8.19 -9.19
C ASP A 14 13.30 8.98 -9.09
N VAL A 15 12.85 9.26 -7.86
CA VAL A 15 11.71 10.15 -7.59
C VAL A 15 11.96 11.54 -8.14
N ASN A 16 13.13 12.13 -7.83
CA ASN A 16 13.51 13.45 -8.33
C ASN A 16 13.53 13.49 -9.86
N ARG A 17 14.07 12.45 -10.52
CA ARG A 17 14.09 12.34 -11.99
C ARG A 17 12.68 12.28 -12.59
N GLN A 18 11.75 11.54 -11.99
CA GLN A 18 10.36 11.48 -12.46
C GLN A 18 9.65 12.84 -12.32
N PHE A 19 9.84 13.55 -11.21
CA PHE A 19 9.29 14.90 -11.06
C PHE A 19 9.87 15.91 -12.05
N GLN A 20 11.16 15.82 -12.36
CA GLN A 20 11.79 16.62 -13.42
C GLN A 20 11.20 16.29 -14.79
N LEU A 21 10.97 15.01 -15.10
CA LEU A 21 10.34 14.58 -16.35
C LEU A 21 8.92 15.16 -16.48
N LEU A 22 8.11 15.09 -15.42
CA LEU A 22 6.78 15.69 -15.38
C LEU A 22 6.83 17.20 -15.64
N SER A 23 7.71 17.91 -14.94
CA SER A 23 7.91 19.36 -15.14
C SER A 23 8.25 19.68 -16.59
N THR A 24 9.19 18.94 -17.19
CA THR A 24 9.60 19.15 -18.59
C THR A 24 8.48 18.86 -19.57
N LYS A 25 7.68 17.82 -19.33
CA LYS A 25 6.51 17.50 -20.18
C LYS A 25 5.45 18.58 -20.13
N ILE A 26 5.13 19.10 -18.95
CA ILE A 26 4.18 20.22 -18.80
C ILE A 26 4.70 21.47 -19.50
N LYS A 27 5.98 21.82 -19.33
CA LYS A 27 6.59 22.97 -20.03
C LYS A 27 6.51 22.84 -21.55
N SER A 28 6.88 21.68 -22.09
CA SER A 28 6.80 21.42 -23.53
C SER A 28 5.36 21.49 -24.08
N MET A 29 4.36 21.12 -23.28
CA MET A 29 2.96 21.30 -23.67
C MET A 29 2.57 22.77 -23.74
N LEU A 30 2.98 23.58 -22.76
CA LEU A 30 2.70 25.02 -22.76
C LEU A 30 3.36 25.71 -23.96
N GLU A 31 4.60 25.35 -24.29
CA GLU A 31 5.34 25.91 -25.43
C GLU A 31 4.75 25.54 -26.79
N SER A 32 4.06 24.39 -26.90
CA SER A 32 3.47 23.95 -28.17
C SER A 32 2.08 24.52 -28.44
N MET A 33 1.43 25.18 -27.46
CA MET A 33 0.04 25.63 -27.55
C MET A 33 -0.25 26.57 -28.74
N ASP A 34 0.73 27.33 -29.20
CA ASP A 34 0.58 28.29 -30.30
C ASP A 34 0.81 27.68 -31.70
N GLN A 35 1.04 26.36 -31.79
CA GLN A 35 1.27 25.67 -33.07
C GLN A 35 -0.05 25.25 -33.74
N GLU A 36 -0.15 25.46 -35.07
CA GLU A 36 -1.38 25.22 -35.86
C GLU A 36 -1.85 23.75 -35.85
N ASP A 37 -0.95 22.78 -35.68
CA ASP A 37 -1.24 21.33 -35.74
C ASP A 37 -1.18 20.61 -34.37
N ILE A 38 -1.38 21.32 -33.26
CA ILE A 38 -1.22 20.71 -31.93
C ILE A 38 -2.37 19.73 -31.59
N ASP A 39 -2.02 18.48 -31.22
CA ASP A 39 -2.98 17.50 -30.68
C ASP A 39 -2.98 17.53 -29.13
N ILE A 40 -3.77 18.45 -28.58
CA ILE A 40 -3.88 18.71 -27.14
C ILE A 40 -4.38 17.47 -26.39
N LEU A 41 -5.31 16.70 -26.98
CA LEU A 41 -5.90 15.53 -26.33
C LEU A 41 -4.89 14.39 -26.21
N LYS A 42 -4.11 14.14 -27.27
CA LYS A 42 -3.01 13.16 -27.23
C LYS A 42 -1.94 13.55 -26.22
N ASN A 43 -1.59 14.85 -26.20
CA ASN A 43 -0.66 15.38 -25.22
C ASN A 43 -1.17 15.16 -23.79
N LEU A 44 -2.42 15.55 -23.48
CA LEU A 44 -3.01 15.37 -22.16
C LEU A 44 -3.04 13.89 -21.73
N LYS A 45 -3.35 12.98 -22.65
CA LYS A 45 -3.29 11.53 -22.42
C LYS A 45 -1.87 11.06 -22.08
N LEU A 46 -0.86 11.54 -22.80
CA LEU A 46 0.54 11.22 -22.51
C LEU A 46 0.95 11.73 -21.12
N LEU A 47 0.58 12.95 -20.75
CA LEU A 47 0.85 13.51 -19.43
C LEU A 47 0.19 12.66 -18.33
N SER A 48 -1.06 12.24 -18.52
CA SER A 48 -1.75 11.36 -17.59
C SER A 48 -1.00 10.03 -17.36
N ASN A 49 -0.42 9.46 -18.42
CA ASN A 49 0.38 8.24 -18.30
C ASN A 49 1.66 8.48 -17.48
N VAL A 50 2.38 9.57 -17.76
CA VAL A 50 3.60 9.93 -17.00
C VAL A 50 3.27 10.19 -15.52
N CYS A 51 2.16 10.87 -15.23
CA CYS A 51 1.68 11.07 -13.85
C CYS A 51 1.38 9.72 -13.17
N SER A 52 0.72 8.81 -13.87
CA SER A 52 0.43 7.46 -13.36
C SER A 52 1.72 6.71 -13.01
N ASP A 53 2.68 6.63 -13.93
CA ASP A 53 3.94 5.92 -13.71
C ASP A 53 4.80 6.58 -12.62
N THR A 54 4.80 7.92 -12.54
CA THR A 54 5.43 8.64 -11.43
C THR A 54 4.78 8.26 -10.10
N GLY A 55 3.45 8.18 -10.05
CA GLY A 55 2.70 7.77 -8.87
C GLY A 55 3.11 6.38 -8.37
N LYS A 56 3.31 5.41 -9.28
CA LYS A 56 3.79 4.06 -8.94
C LYS A 56 5.16 4.11 -8.26
N LEU A 57 6.11 4.82 -8.88
CA LEU A 57 7.48 4.92 -8.38
C LEU A 57 7.56 5.63 -7.03
N VAL A 58 6.84 6.75 -6.88
CA VAL A 58 6.79 7.52 -5.63
C VAL A 58 6.15 6.72 -4.51
N SER A 59 5.06 6.00 -4.80
CA SER A 59 4.39 5.14 -3.80
C SER A 59 5.33 4.06 -3.29
N ALA A 60 6.06 3.40 -4.20
CA ALA A 60 7.02 2.37 -3.84
C ALA A 60 8.20 2.90 -3.03
N TYR A 61 8.79 4.02 -3.43
CA TYR A 61 9.82 4.71 -2.66
C TYR A 61 9.33 5.03 -1.23
N HIS A 62 8.12 5.60 -1.13
CA HIS A 62 7.55 6.03 0.14
C HIS A 62 7.26 4.83 1.06
N LEU A 63 6.60 3.79 0.55
CA LEU A 63 6.28 2.58 1.32
C LEU A 63 7.53 1.85 1.77
N ASN A 64 8.55 1.71 0.90
CA ASN A 64 9.82 1.09 1.30
C ASN A 64 10.46 1.88 2.44
N ARG A 65 10.51 3.21 2.35
CA ARG A 65 11.04 4.04 3.45
C ARG A 65 10.28 3.85 4.76
N LEU A 66 8.96 3.68 4.71
CA LEU A 66 8.13 3.46 5.89
C LEU A 66 8.28 2.05 6.48
N LEU A 67 8.56 1.04 5.66
CA LEU A 67 8.65 -0.36 6.07
C LEU A 67 10.05 -0.79 6.50
N LEU A 68 11.10 -0.32 5.82
CA LEU A 68 12.47 -0.83 5.95
C LEU A 68 13.00 -0.89 7.40
N PRO A 69 12.69 0.08 8.29
CA PRO A 69 13.13 0.00 9.68
C PRO A 69 12.41 -1.06 10.52
N TYR A 70 11.22 -1.50 10.09
CA TYR A 70 10.29 -2.30 10.89
C TYR A 70 10.04 -3.70 10.35
N THR A 71 10.46 -4.01 9.12
CA THR A 71 10.44 -5.37 8.56
C THR A 71 11.42 -5.49 7.40
N SER A 72 12.12 -6.62 7.32
CA SER A 72 12.96 -6.99 6.18
C SER A 72 12.20 -7.76 5.09
N GLN A 73 10.94 -8.14 5.36
CA GLN A 73 10.12 -9.04 4.55
C GLN A 73 9.05 -8.31 3.70
N CYS A 74 9.29 -7.05 3.31
CA CYS A 74 8.32 -6.26 2.56
C CYS A 74 7.95 -6.89 1.20
N THR A 75 8.89 -7.58 0.54
CA THR A 75 8.64 -8.31 -0.72
C THR A 75 7.55 -9.35 -0.56
N GLU A 76 7.56 -10.12 0.53
CA GLU A 76 6.54 -11.14 0.81
C GLU A 76 5.17 -10.52 1.08
N ILE A 77 5.14 -9.37 1.76
CA ILE A 77 3.91 -8.61 2.02
C ILE A 77 3.33 -8.08 0.70
N PHE A 78 4.14 -7.42 -0.13
CA PHE A 78 3.67 -6.91 -1.41
C PHE A 78 3.24 -8.02 -2.37
N LYS A 79 3.99 -9.12 -2.42
CA LYS A 79 3.61 -10.30 -3.22
C LYS A 79 2.26 -10.87 -2.79
N ALA A 80 1.98 -10.96 -1.48
CA ALA A 80 0.68 -11.37 -0.98
C ALA A 80 -0.43 -10.39 -1.38
N ILE A 81 -0.20 -9.08 -1.20
CA ILE A 81 -1.18 -8.04 -1.57
C ILE A 81 -1.50 -8.09 -3.07
N LYS A 82 -0.50 -8.29 -3.93
CA LYS A 82 -0.69 -8.44 -5.38
C LYS A 82 -1.59 -9.64 -5.70
N LEU A 83 -1.27 -10.82 -5.16
CA LEU A 83 -2.06 -12.04 -5.38
C LEU A 83 -3.50 -11.91 -4.87
N LEU A 84 -3.69 -11.33 -3.67
CA LEU A 84 -5.01 -11.09 -3.09
C LEU A 84 -5.82 -10.08 -3.90
N SER A 85 -5.17 -9.03 -4.42
CA SER A 85 -5.77 -8.02 -5.31
C SER A 85 -6.27 -8.63 -6.62
N GLU A 86 -5.44 -9.43 -7.29
CA GLU A 86 -5.79 -10.14 -8.53
C GLU A 86 -6.98 -11.08 -8.34
N GLN A 87 -7.07 -11.71 -7.17
CA GLN A 87 -8.18 -12.61 -6.81
C GLN A 87 -9.38 -11.90 -6.17
N ARG A 88 -9.32 -10.57 -5.99
CA ARG A 88 -10.30 -9.76 -5.26
C ARG A 88 -10.66 -10.35 -3.88
N LYS A 89 -9.64 -10.79 -3.15
CA LYS A 89 -9.76 -11.28 -1.78
C LYS A 89 -9.47 -10.15 -0.81
N GLY A 90 -10.45 -9.85 0.04
CA GLY A 90 -10.34 -8.80 1.04
C GLY A 90 -9.23 -9.09 2.03
N ALA A 91 -8.37 -8.10 2.30
CA ALA A 91 -7.25 -8.24 3.20
C ALA A 91 -7.06 -6.99 4.05
N LEU A 92 -6.54 -7.17 5.26
CA LEU A 92 -6.17 -6.09 6.17
C LEU A 92 -4.92 -6.50 6.95
N ILE A 93 -3.78 -5.89 6.64
CA ILE A 93 -2.48 -6.23 7.22
C ILE A 93 -1.94 -5.01 7.96
N ILE A 94 -1.53 -5.18 9.20
CA ILE A 94 -0.88 -4.16 10.03
C ILE A 94 0.60 -4.48 10.12
N VAL A 95 1.45 -3.49 9.90
CA VAL A 95 2.87 -3.52 10.26
C VAL A 95 3.06 -2.55 11.42
N GLU A 96 3.39 -3.12 12.59
CA GLU A 96 3.73 -2.34 13.79
C GLU A 96 4.99 -1.51 13.54
N ARG A 97 4.97 -0.27 14.05
CA ARG A 97 6.09 0.66 13.97
C ARG A 97 6.56 1.02 15.39
N GLU A 98 6.62 2.30 15.76
CA GLU A 98 7.05 2.70 17.10
C GLU A 98 5.96 2.45 18.16
N ASP A 99 4.70 2.64 17.79
CA ASP A 99 3.58 2.47 18.70
C ASP A 99 3.21 0.99 18.85
N LYS A 100 3.06 0.55 20.10
CA LYS A 100 2.66 -0.83 20.42
C LYS A 100 1.19 -1.07 20.05
N ILE A 101 0.96 -1.91 19.04
CA ILE A 101 -0.38 -2.07 18.44
C ILE A 101 -1.32 -2.92 19.28
N GLN A 102 -0.77 -3.81 20.12
CA GLN A 102 -1.58 -4.66 21.00
C GLN A 102 -2.47 -3.87 21.97
N ASP A 103 -2.12 -2.63 22.30
CA ASP A 103 -2.91 -1.79 23.20
C ASP A 103 -4.12 -1.14 22.49
N TRP A 104 -4.17 -1.24 21.15
CA TRP A 104 -5.18 -0.61 20.30
C TRP A 104 -6.13 -1.61 19.62
N ILE A 105 -5.82 -2.90 19.68
CA ILE A 105 -6.59 -3.95 18.99
C ILE A 105 -7.11 -4.97 19.99
N THR A 106 -8.25 -5.60 19.68
CA THR A 106 -8.60 -6.87 20.32
C THR A 106 -7.87 -7.98 19.61
N VAL A 107 -6.93 -8.62 20.31
CA VAL A 107 -6.09 -9.69 19.74
C VAL A 107 -6.95 -10.89 19.36
N GLY A 108 -6.78 -11.35 18.12
CA GLY A 108 -7.42 -12.55 17.60
C GLY A 108 -6.59 -13.81 17.88
N THR A 109 -6.41 -14.65 16.88
CA THR A 109 -5.69 -15.93 17.00
C THR A 109 -4.17 -15.69 16.94
N PRO A 110 -3.40 -16.06 17.97
CA PRO A 110 -1.94 -16.00 17.94
C PRO A 110 -1.36 -17.01 16.92
N LEU A 111 -0.34 -16.61 16.17
CA LEU A 111 0.30 -17.43 15.14
C LEU A 111 1.82 -17.58 15.36
N SER A 112 2.53 -16.49 15.68
CA SER A 112 3.99 -16.46 15.82
C SER A 112 4.73 -17.11 14.63
N ALA A 113 4.31 -16.78 13.41
CA ALA A 113 4.79 -17.42 12.19
C ALA A 113 5.73 -16.49 11.39
N LYS A 114 6.68 -17.05 10.64
CA LYS A 114 7.49 -16.27 9.70
C LYS A 114 6.62 -15.70 8.58
N ILE A 115 6.92 -14.48 8.14
CA ILE A 115 6.22 -13.86 7.01
C ILE A 115 6.55 -14.62 5.71
N SER A 116 5.51 -15.07 5.02
CA SER A 116 5.60 -15.56 3.64
C SER A 116 4.32 -15.17 2.89
N SER A 117 4.45 -14.92 1.59
CA SER A 117 3.30 -14.51 0.77
C SER A 117 2.20 -15.58 0.77
N THR A 118 2.60 -16.86 0.73
CA THR A 118 1.67 -18.00 0.74
C THR A 118 0.86 -18.07 2.03
N LEU A 119 1.49 -17.83 3.19
CA LEU A 119 0.78 -17.83 4.46
C LEU A 119 -0.20 -16.67 4.57
N LEU A 120 0.20 -15.45 4.16
CA LEU A 120 -0.69 -14.29 4.12
C LEU A 120 -1.90 -14.53 3.20
N VAL A 121 -1.67 -15.07 2.00
CA VAL A 121 -2.75 -15.44 1.07
C VAL A 121 -3.69 -16.49 1.68
N SER A 122 -3.14 -17.49 2.38
CA SER A 122 -3.92 -18.54 3.03
C SER A 122 -4.78 -18.01 4.18
N ILE A 123 -4.26 -17.06 4.98
CA ILE A 123 -5.01 -16.43 6.07
C ILE A 123 -6.26 -15.73 5.53
N PHE A 124 -6.13 -14.97 4.44
CA PHE A 124 -7.24 -14.22 3.83
C PHE A 124 -8.10 -15.04 2.84
N HIS A 125 -7.91 -16.36 2.78
CA HIS A 125 -8.78 -17.20 1.97
C HIS A 125 -10.22 -17.19 2.53
N THR A 126 -11.20 -16.90 1.67
CA THR A 126 -12.62 -16.83 2.07
C THR A 126 -13.07 -18.14 2.72
N GLY A 127 -13.72 -18.05 3.88
CA GLY A 127 -14.18 -19.21 4.65
C GLY A 127 -13.16 -19.77 5.64
N SER A 128 -11.90 -19.29 5.63
CA SER A 128 -10.94 -19.57 6.70
C SER A 128 -11.38 -18.92 8.01
N PRO A 129 -11.28 -19.57 9.18
CA PRO A 129 -11.56 -18.91 10.46
C PRO A 129 -10.70 -17.65 10.72
N LEU A 130 -9.58 -17.48 10.01
CA LEU A 130 -8.62 -16.39 10.23
C LEU A 130 -8.81 -15.17 9.29
N HIS A 131 -9.69 -15.26 8.28
CA HIS A 131 -9.80 -14.24 7.22
C HIS A 131 -10.56 -12.97 7.64
N ASP A 132 -11.34 -13.05 8.72
CA ASP A 132 -12.16 -11.94 9.20
C ASP A 132 -11.41 -11.16 10.28
N GLY A 133 -11.09 -9.90 9.99
CA GLY A 133 -10.20 -9.06 10.80
C GLY A 133 -8.83 -8.84 10.17
N ALA A 134 -7.89 -8.38 10.99
CA ALA A 134 -6.56 -7.98 10.55
C ALA A 134 -5.47 -8.98 10.93
N VAL A 135 -4.42 -9.03 10.13
CA VAL A 135 -3.13 -9.64 10.47
C VAL A 135 -2.23 -8.60 11.13
N LEU A 136 -1.59 -8.95 12.24
CA LEU A 136 -0.56 -8.12 12.89
C LEU A 136 0.83 -8.67 12.57
N ILE A 137 1.69 -7.82 12.02
CA ILE A 137 3.11 -8.09 11.79
C ILE A 137 3.93 -7.23 12.75
N GLN A 138 4.87 -7.86 13.45
CA GLN A 138 5.92 -7.20 14.23
C GLN A 138 7.27 -7.73 13.73
N ASN A 139 8.15 -6.83 13.28
CA ASN A 139 9.42 -7.21 12.64
C ASN A 139 9.17 -8.17 11.46
N ASP A 140 9.76 -9.36 11.51
CA ASP A 140 9.64 -10.38 10.46
C ASP A 140 8.67 -11.53 10.84
N THR A 141 7.76 -11.25 11.78
CA THR A 141 6.84 -12.25 12.34
C THR A 141 5.38 -11.81 12.19
N ILE A 142 4.55 -12.72 11.69
CA ILE A 142 3.09 -12.67 11.80
C ILE A 142 2.71 -13.08 13.22
N VAL A 143 2.35 -12.11 14.05
CA VAL A 143 2.09 -12.30 15.49
C VAL A 143 0.71 -12.93 15.70
N SER A 144 -0.31 -12.38 15.04
CA SER A 144 -1.70 -12.83 15.16
C SER A 144 -2.49 -12.52 13.89
N ALA A 145 -3.61 -13.22 13.73
CA ALA A 145 -4.61 -12.97 12.69
C ALA A 145 -6.00 -12.80 13.32
N ALA A 146 -7.00 -12.43 12.51
CA ALA A 146 -8.35 -12.15 12.94
C ALA A 146 -8.46 -11.10 14.07
N ASN A 147 -7.55 -10.12 14.08
CA ASN A 147 -7.59 -9.04 15.07
C ASN A 147 -8.69 -8.03 14.74
N VAL A 148 -9.34 -7.49 15.77
CA VAL A 148 -10.39 -6.46 15.61
C VAL A 148 -9.81 -5.09 15.93
N LEU A 149 -10.04 -4.14 15.03
CA LEU A 149 -9.49 -2.78 15.09
C LEU A 149 -10.57 -1.74 15.40
N PRO A 150 -10.19 -0.58 15.96
CA PRO A 150 -11.10 0.55 16.11
C PRO A 150 -11.49 1.09 14.73
N LEU A 151 -12.76 1.48 14.57
CA LEU A 151 -13.24 2.09 13.34
C LEU A 151 -13.15 3.61 13.43
N THR A 152 -12.71 4.26 12.36
CA THR A 152 -12.78 5.72 12.26
C THR A 152 -14.22 6.21 12.35
N ARG A 153 -14.40 7.38 12.99
CA ARG A 153 -15.65 8.13 13.05
C ARG A 153 -15.75 9.21 11.98
N LYS A 154 -14.67 9.46 11.22
CA LYS A 154 -14.68 10.43 10.12
C LYS A 154 -15.66 9.99 9.03
N GLN A 155 -16.41 10.94 8.50
CA GLN A 155 -17.28 10.71 7.35
C GLN A 155 -16.49 10.95 6.07
N TYR A 156 -16.57 10.00 5.14
CA TYR A 156 -15.98 10.09 3.82
C TYR A 156 -17.07 10.28 2.77
N LYS A 157 -16.77 11.04 1.71
CA LYS A 157 -17.71 11.25 0.59
C LYS A 157 -18.02 9.93 -0.13
N SER A 158 -17.06 9.01 -0.19
CA SER A 158 -17.23 7.67 -0.75
C SER A 158 -17.61 6.67 0.34
N LYS A 159 -18.39 5.65 -0.05
CA LYS A 159 -18.76 4.54 0.83
C LYS A 159 -17.52 3.66 1.07
N LEU A 160 -16.93 3.74 2.26
CA LEU A 160 -15.80 2.91 2.67
C LEU A 160 -16.30 1.64 3.38
N GLY A 161 -15.73 0.49 2.99
CA GLY A 161 -15.95 -0.78 3.67
C GLY A 161 -15.37 -0.82 5.09
N THR A 162 -15.75 -1.83 5.87
CA THR A 162 -15.32 -1.98 7.28
C THR A 162 -13.81 -2.08 7.43
N ARG A 163 -13.13 -2.85 6.58
CA ARG A 163 -11.64 -2.95 6.59
C ARG A 163 -10.96 -1.61 6.37
N HIS A 164 -11.46 -0.77 5.46
CA HIS A 164 -10.92 0.57 5.22
C HIS A 164 -11.12 1.46 6.45
N ARG A 165 -12.31 1.42 7.07
CA ARG A 165 -12.60 2.21 8.27
C ARG A 165 -11.77 1.76 9.48
N ALA A 166 -11.52 0.46 9.60
CA ALA A 166 -10.66 -0.14 10.62
C ALA A 166 -9.21 0.31 10.45
N ALA A 167 -8.67 0.19 9.24
CA ALA A 167 -7.34 0.68 8.89
C ALA A 167 -7.15 2.17 9.21
N ILE A 168 -8.13 3.01 8.84
CA ILE A 168 -8.07 4.45 9.14
C ILE A 168 -8.12 4.67 10.65
N GLY A 169 -9.07 4.04 11.35
CA GLY A 169 -9.25 4.21 12.79
C GLY A 169 -8.01 3.83 13.60
N LEU A 170 -7.30 2.77 13.21
CA LEU A 170 -6.01 2.44 13.81
C LEU A 170 -4.96 3.52 13.52
N SER A 171 -4.78 3.89 12.25
CA SER A 171 -3.77 4.89 11.83
C SER A 171 -4.02 6.31 12.36
N GLU A 172 -5.21 6.61 12.88
CA GLU A 172 -5.52 7.89 13.53
C GLU A 172 -4.89 8.00 14.93
N ASN A 173 -4.55 6.86 15.53
CA ASN A 173 -4.12 6.77 16.92
C ASN A 173 -2.73 6.17 17.07
N THR A 174 -2.21 5.56 16.01
CA THR A 174 -0.88 4.94 15.99
C THR A 174 -0.14 5.30 14.73
N ASP A 175 1.17 5.14 14.79
CA ASP A 175 2.06 5.28 13.67
C ASP A 175 2.13 4.02 12.78
N ALA A 176 1.31 3.00 13.04
CA ALA A 176 1.28 1.77 12.23
C ALA A 176 0.96 2.05 10.76
N LEU A 177 1.62 1.28 9.89
CA LEU A 177 1.27 1.19 8.49
C LEU A 177 0.28 0.05 8.30
N THR A 178 -0.87 0.32 7.69
CA THR A 178 -1.82 -0.75 7.35
C THR A 178 -2.04 -0.85 5.85
N PHE A 179 -2.20 -2.07 5.34
CA PHE A 179 -2.52 -2.37 3.95
C PHE A 179 -3.89 -2.99 3.84
N ILE A 180 -4.64 -2.57 2.82
CA ILE A 180 -6.00 -3.00 2.55
C ILE A 180 -6.10 -3.47 1.10
N VAL A 181 -6.72 -4.62 0.90
CA VAL A 181 -7.22 -5.05 -0.40
C VAL A 181 -8.74 -5.06 -0.35
N SER A 182 -9.38 -4.37 -1.29
CA SER A 182 -10.84 -4.37 -1.43
C SER A 182 -11.33 -5.70 -1.99
N GLU A 183 -12.28 -6.34 -1.31
CA GLU A 183 -12.95 -7.55 -1.83
C GLU A 183 -13.91 -7.26 -2.98
N GLU A 184 -14.39 -6.02 -3.10
CA GLU A 184 -15.31 -5.62 -4.17
C GLU A 184 -14.56 -5.34 -5.48
N THR A 185 -13.43 -4.64 -5.38
CA THR A 185 -12.74 -4.07 -6.54
C THR A 185 -11.33 -4.61 -6.75
N GLY A 186 -10.74 -5.28 -5.77
CA GLY A 186 -9.32 -5.62 -5.76
C GLY A 186 -8.41 -4.41 -5.53
N ALA A 187 -8.96 -3.20 -5.33
CA ALA A 187 -8.16 -2.00 -5.12
C ALA A 187 -7.25 -2.14 -3.90
N LYS A 188 -5.99 -1.71 -4.08
CA LYS A 188 -4.94 -1.75 -3.07
C LYS A 188 -4.83 -0.38 -2.43
N SER A 189 -4.89 -0.33 -1.12
CA SER A 189 -4.73 0.92 -0.36
C SER A 189 -3.83 0.70 0.84
N PHE A 190 -3.28 1.77 1.37
CA PHE A 190 -2.64 1.76 2.68
C PHE A 190 -3.13 2.95 3.52
N THR A 191 -3.01 2.84 4.84
CA THR A 191 -3.23 3.97 5.74
C THR A 191 -1.99 4.30 6.54
N PHE A 192 -1.79 5.60 6.73
CA PHE A 192 -0.71 6.16 7.52
C PHE A 192 -1.15 7.52 8.06
N ASN A 193 -0.92 7.80 9.35
CA ASN A 193 -1.28 9.06 10.01
C ASN A 193 -2.72 9.53 9.72
N GLY A 194 -3.69 8.63 9.89
CA GLY A 194 -5.12 8.91 9.74
C GLY A 194 -5.60 9.18 8.31
N SER A 195 -4.76 8.93 7.31
CA SER A 195 -5.05 9.15 5.89
C SER A 195 -5.02 7.83 5.11
N LEU A 196 -5.85 7.73 4.08
CA LEU A 196 -5.95 6.59 3.17
C LEU A 196 -5.36 6.96 1.82
N TYR A 197 -4.51 6.09 1.29
CA TYR A 197 -3.84 6.29 0.02
C TYR A 197 -4.01 5.05 -0.86
N GLY A 198 -4.36 5.26 -2.12
CA GLY A 198 -4.21 4.21 -3.14
C GLY A 198 -2.73 4.06 -3.50
N PHE A 199 -2.31 2.86 -3.84
CA PHE A 199 -0.94 2.63 -4.32
C PHE A 199 -0.90 1.50 -5.34
N GLU A 200 0.16 1.52 -6.15
CA GLU A 200 0.53 0.41 -7.00
C GLU A 200 1.79 -0.25 -6.46
N ILE A 201 1.84 -1.56 -6.64
CA ILE A 201 3.04 -2.34 -6.35
C ILE A 201 3.87 -2.28 -7.64
N PRO A 202 5.14 -1.85 -7.59
CA PRO A 202 6.02 -1.94 -8.75
C PRO A 202 6.02 -3.36 -9.29
N ASP A 203 6.01 -3.50 -10.62
CA ASP A 203 6.30 -4.80 -11.20
C ASP A 203 7.71 -5.21 -10.74
N GLU A 204 7.82 -6.42 -10.19
CA GLU A 204 9.12 -7.07 -10.06
C GLU A 204 9.69 -7.11 -11.47
N GLN A 205 10.77 -6.37 -11.71
CA GLN A 205 11.54 -6.54 -12.93
C GLN A 205 12.08 -7.97 -12.88
N THR A 206 11.42 -8.87 -13.61
CA THR A 206 11.93 -10.20 -13.96
C THR A 206 13.31 -10.12 -14.58
#